data_AF-R3TXF1-F1
#
_entry.id   AF-R3TXF1-F1
#
_cell.length_a   1.000
_cell.length_b   1.000
_cell.length_c   1.000
_cell.angle_alpha   90.00
_cell.angle_beta   90.00
_cell.angle_gamma   90.00
#
_symmetry.space_group_name_H-M   'P 1'
#
loop_
_entity.id
_entity.type
_entity.pdbx_description
1 polymer ?
#
loop_
_entity_poly.entity_id
_entity_poly.type
_entity_poly.pdbx_seq_one_letter_code
_entity_poly.pdbx_strand_id
1 'polypeptide(L)'
;MGIKRIKTQNVKQILANTEHFYSVGAIIGDAGVTAVNGKKIIKAGTPVGGATSTLQDSTAVLTVVSDDKVQGVLMHDVDVTEGNANGTLLVWGFVNELRLDKEVTINGAVKTALAGKITFLKRNK
;
A
#
# COMPACT_ATOMS: atom_id res chain seq x y z
N MET A 1 -30.03 0.21 18.02
CA MET A 1 -29.06 1.01 17.23
C MET A 1 -27.68 0.87 17.90
N GLY A 2 -26.87 -0.11 17.51
CA GLY A 2 -25.57 -0.35 18.14
C GLY A 2 -24.48 0.52 17.52
N ILE A 3 -23.89 1.43 18.29
CA ILE A 3 -22.79 2.26 17.80
C ILE A 3 -21.55 1.36 17.72
N LYS A 4 -21.16 1.00 16.49
CA LYS A 4 -19.94 0.23 16.22
C LYS A 4 -18.73 1.12 16.48
N ARG A 5 -18.12 0.98 17.65
CA ARG A 5 -16.82 1.60 17.96
C ARG A 5 -15.76 0.94 17.09
N ILE A 6 -15.38 1.61 16.00
CA ILE A 6 -14.20 1.28 15.23
C ILE A 6 -13.02 1.80 16.05
N LYS A 7 -12.16 0.91 16.55
CA LYS A 7 -10.88 1.34 17.14
C LYS A 7 -10.19 2.20 16.09
N THR A 8 -9.81 3.43 16.45
CA THR A 8 -8.90 4.26 15.66
C THR A 8 -7.75 3.36 15.23
N GLN A 9 -7.70 3.02 13.94
CA GLN A 9 -6.60 2.23 13.38
C GLN A 9 -5.35 2.98 13.78
N ASN A 10 -4.49 2.35 14.58
CA ASN A 10 -3.19 2.89 14.91
C ASN A 10 -2.54 3.15 13.55
N VAL A 11 -2.40 4.42 13.15
CA VAL A 11 -1.98 4.77 11.78
C VAL A 11 -0.52 4.34 11.70
N LYS A 12 -0.29 3.09 11.31
CA LYS A 12 1.02 2.46 11.36
C LYS A 12 1.83 3.15 10.29
N GLN A 13 2.65 4.10 10.71
CA GLN A 13 3.41 4.92 9.79
C GLN A 13 4.55 4.08 9.21
N ILE A 14 4.35 3.61 7.99
CA ILE A 14 5.34 2.79 7.28
C ILE A 14 6.56 3.59 6.81
N LEU A 15 6.44 4.92 6.75
CA LEU A 15 7.52 5.81 6.31
C LEU A 15 8.67 5.81 7.32
N ALA A 16 9.87 5.60 6.80
CA ALA A 16 11.11 5.79 7.53
C ALA A 16 11.49 7.28 7.65
N ASN A 17 11.10 8.09 6.67
CA ASN A 17 11.27 9.54 6.67
C ASN A 17 9.93 10.18 6.27
N THR A 18 9.37 11.00 7.15
CA THR A 18 8.09 11.70 6.95
C THR A 18 8.23 13.04 6.26
N GLU A 19 9.45 13.55 6.09
CA GLU A 19 9.71 14.83 5.45
C GLU A 19 9.96 14.65 3.94
N HIS A 20 10.57 13.53 3.56
CA HIS A 20 10.95 13.24 2.18
C HIS A 20 10.16 12.06 1.62
N PHE A 21 8.96 12.35 1.14
CA PHE A 21 8.15 11.41 0.39
C PHE A 21 7.28 12.12 -0.65
N TYR A 22 6.87 11.39 -1.67
CA TYR A 22 5.86 11.82 -2.64
C TYR A 22 4.81 10.72 -2.79
N SER A 23 3.56 11.10 -2.58
CA SER A 23 2.41 10.20 -2.65
C SER A 23 1.27 10.80 -3.45
N VAL A 24 0.50 9.94 -4.12
CA VAL A 24 -0.67 10.33 -4.91
C VAL A 24 -1.89 9.51 -4.48
N GLY A 25 -3.08 10.06 -4.71
CA GLY A 25 -4.30 9.27 -4.60
C GLY A 25 -4.35 8.25 -5.74
N ALA A 26 -4.75 7.01 -5.43
CA ALA A 26 -4.95 5.96 -6.42
C ALA A 26 -6.23 5.18 -6.11
N ILE A 27 -6.84 4.62 -7.14
CA ILE A 27 -7.98 3.70 -6.98
C ILE A 27 -7.42 2.30 -6.81
N ILE A 28 -7.78 1.62 -5.73
CA ILE A 28 -7.32 0.28 -5.39
C ILE A 28 -8.47 -0.70 -5.58
N GLY A 29 -8.25 -1.71 -6.41
CA GLY A 29 -9.18 -2.81 -6.65
C GLY A 29 -9.01 -3.95 -5.65
N ASP A 30 -10.02 -4.81 -5.57
CA ASP A 30 -10.07 -5.95 -4.66
C ASP A 30 -9.50 -7.25 -5.24
N ALA A 31 -9.02 -7.21 -6.48
CA ALA A 31 -8.51 -8.39 -7.17
C ALA A 31 -7.34 -9.03 -6.40
N GLY A 32 -7.46 -10.33 -6.11
CA GLY A 32 -6.45 -11.09 -5.37
C GLY A 32 -6.47 -10.88 -3.85
N VAL A 33 -7.40 -10.07 -3.31
CA VAL A 33 -7.50 -9.82 -1.86
C VAL A 33 -8.45 -10.84 -1.23
N THR A 34 -7.89 -11.69 -0.37
CA THR A 34 -8.68 -12.64 0.42
C THR A 34 -9.37 -11.92 1.57
N ALA A 35 -10.67 -12.21 1.75
CA ALA A 35 -11.42 -11.66 2.86
C ALA A 35 -11.03 -12.36 4.16
N VAL A 36 -10.58 -11.61 5.16
CA VAL A 36 -10.36 -12.11 6.51
C VAL A 36 -11.49 -11.58 7.38
N ASN A 37 -12.25 -12.48 8.00
CA ASN A 37 -13.39 -12.11 8.85
C ASN A 37 -14.48 -11.28 8.11
N GLY A 38 -14.71 -11.59 6.83
CA GLY A 38 -15.70 -10.90 6.00
C GLY A 38 -15.27 -9.50 5.54
N LYS A 39 -14.01 -9.12 5.73
CA LYS A 39 -13.45 -7.86 5.25
C LYS A 39 -12.24 -8.08 4.35
N LYS A 40 -12.17 -7.34 3.25
CA LYS A 40 -10.99 -7.28 2.38
C LYS A 40 -10.20 -6.03 2.71
N ILE A 41 -9.26 -6.14 3.65
CA ILE A 41 -8.39 -5.03 4.05
C ILE A 41 -7.01 -5.26 3.47
N ILE A 42 -6.58 -4.37 2.57
CA ILE A 42 -5.20 -4.34 2.09
C ILE A 42 -4.40 -3.52 3.10
N LYS A 43 -3.36 -4.13 3.68
CA LYS A 43 -2.55 -3.51 4.73
C LYS A 43 -1.63 -2.43 4.20
N ALA A 44 -1.35 -1.43 5.04
CA ALA A 44 -0.30 -0.44 4.80
C ALA A 44 1.04 -1.14 4.55
N GLY A 45 1.77 -0.70 3.54
CA GLY A 45 3.01 -1.31 3.10
C GLY A 45 2.85 -2.29 1.95
N THR A 46 1.62 -2.64 1.56
CA THR A 46 1.40 -3.57 0.45
C THR A 46 1.80 -2.92 -0.87
N PRO A 47 2.63 -3.59 -1.70
CA PRO A 47 2.94 -3.13 -3.04
C PRO A 47 1.71 -3.26 -3.94
N VAL A 48 1.41 -2.19 -4.67
CA VAL A 48 0.30 -2.15 -5.62
C VAL A 48 0.75 -1.60 -6.96
N GLY A 49 0.08 -2.05 -8.02
CA GLY A 49 0.45 -1.75 -9.38
C GLY A 49 -0.56 -2.27 -10.38
N GLY A 50 -0.23 -2.09 -11.65
CA GLY A 50 -1.12 -2.38 -12.76
C GLY A 50 -0.45 -2.08 -14.10
N ALA A 51 -1.14 -2.42 -15.19
CA ALA A 51 -0.63 -2.17 -16.54
C ALA A 51 -0.52 -0.68 -16.86
N THR A 52 -1.49 0.12 -16.40
CA THR A 52 -1.51 1.57 -16.58
C THR A 52 -1.01 2.27 -15.32
N SER A 53 -0.10 3.23 -15.48
CA SER A 53 0.41 4.02 -14.34
C SER A 53 -0.64 4.97 -13.81
N THR A 54 -0.88 4.99 -12.50
CA THR A 54 -1.77 5.99 -11.88
C THR A 54 -1.28 7.43 -12.08
N LEU A 55 0.03 7.61 -12.36
CA LEU A 55 0.62 8.90 -12.70
C LEU A 55 0.29 9.36 -14.12
N GLN A 56 -0.08 8.42 -15.00
CA GLN A 56 -0.50 8.69 -16.38
C GLN A 56 -2.02 8.84 -16.45
N ASP A 57 -2.74 8.05 -15.65
CA ASP A 57 -4.19 8.04 -15.59
C ASP A 57 -4.68 7.88 -14.15
N SER A 58 -5.29 8.94 -13.61
CA SER A 58 -5.85 8.95 -12.25
C SER A 58 -7.02 7.97 -12.04
N THR A 59 -7.60 7.44 -13.12
CA THR A 59 -8.70 6.47 -13.07
C THR A 59 -8.22 5.01 -13.13
N ALA A 60 -6.92 4.79 -13.30
CA ALA A 60 -6.32 3.47 -13.30
C ALA A 60 -6.56 2.76 -11.96
N VAL A 61 -7.10 1.55 -12.03
CA VAL A 61 -7.33 0.68 -10.87
C VAL A 61 -6.07 -0.14 -10.63
N LEU A 62 -5.44 0.06 -9.50
CA LEU A 62 -4.27 -0.69 -9.07
C LEU A 62 -4.69 -1.86 -8.19
N THR A 63 -4.00 -2.98 -8.31
CA THR A 63 -4.24 -4.19 -7.51
C THR A 63 -2.99 -4.55 -6.74
N VAL A 64 -3.11 -5.47 -5.78
CA VAL A 64 -1.94 -6.03 -5.10
C VAL A 64 -1.10 -6.78 -6.12
N VAL A 65 0.19 -6.43 -6.21
CA VAL A 65 1.13 -7.06 -7.15
C VAL A 65 2.44 -7.35 -6.43
N SER A 66 3.12 -8.40 -6.86
CA SER A 66 4.44 -8.79 -6.36
C SER A 66 5.48 -8.93 -7.48
N ASP A 67 5.21 -8.29 -8.62
CA ASP A 67 6.02 -8.34 -9.83
C ASP A 67 6.60 -6.95 -10.18
N ASP A 68 7.17 -6.84 -11.37
CA ASP A 68 7.80 -5.63 -11.90
C ASP A 68 6.79 -4.53 -12.29
N LYS A 69 5.48 -4.83 -12.28
CA LYS A 69 4.41 -3.85 -12.55
C LYS A 69 4.03 -3.06 -11.31
N VAL A 70 4.72 -3.26 -10.19
CA VAL A 70 4.55 -2.44 -8.99
C VAL A 70 4.83 -0.97 -9.31
N GLN A 71 3.93 -0.10 -8.88
CA GLN A 71 4.04 1.34 -9.10
C GLN A 71 4.36 2.08 -7.81
N GLY A 72 4.03 1.47 -6.67
CA GLY A 72 4.28 2.06 -5.37
C GLY A 72 3.79 1.17 -4.24
N VAL A 73 3.72 1.77 -3.07
CA VAL A 73 3.34 1.09 -1.82
C VAL A 73 2.21 1.85 -1.15
N LEU A 74 1.21 1.15 -0.61
CA LEU A 74 0.11 1.81 0.12
C LEU A 74 0.58 2.40 1.45
N MET A 75 0.26 3.66 1.71
CA MET A 75 0.63 4.33 2.97
C MET A 75 -0.27 3.94 4.16
N HIS A 76 -1.51 3.53 3.89
CA HIS A 76 -2.52 3.22 4.90
C HIS A 76 -3.26 1.94 4.54
N ASP A 77 -3.94 1.36 5.53
CA ASP A 77 -4.87 0.25 5.30
C ASP A 77 -6.04 0.73 4.43
N VAL A 78 -6.35 -0.01 3.37
CA VAL A 78 -7.48 0.28 2.46
C VAL A 78 -8.50 -0.85 2.56
N ASP A 79 -9.75 -0.50 2.86
CA ASP A 79 -10.87 -1.44 2.92
C ASP A 79 -11.55 -1.50 1.54
N VAL A 80 -11.36 -2.60 0.82
CA VAL A 80 -11.94 -2.90 -0.50
C VAL A 80 -13.09 -3.92 -0.39
N THR A 81 -13.72 -4.04 0.79
CA THR A 81 -14.80 -5.01 1.03
C THR A 81 -15.99 -4.80 0.09
N GLU A 82 -16.31 -3.54 -0.23
CA GLU A 82 -17.42 -3.17 -1.12
C GLU A 82 -16.98 -2.91 -2.57
N GLY A 83 -15.76 -3.29 -2.93
CA GLY A 83 -15.17 -3.08 -4.25
C GLY A 83 -14.04 -2.04 -4.23
N ASN A 84 -13.90 -1.31 -5.33
CA ASN A 84 -12.81 -0.35 -5.49
C ASN A 84 -12.85 0.75 -4.43
N ALA A 85 -11.71 1.05 -3.83
CA ALA A 85 -11.58 2.07 -2.80
C ALA A 85 -10.43 3.03 -3.10
N ASN A 86 -10.51 4.24 -2.57
CA ASN A 86 -9.43 5.21 -2.67
C ASN A 86 -8.33 4.88 -1.66
N GLY A 87 -7.10 4.83 -2.13
CA GLY A 87 -5.89 4.65 -1.33
C GLY A 87 -4.88 5.74 -1.59
N THR A 88 -3.89 5.85 -0.70
CA THR A 88 -2.73 6.73 -0.89
C THR A 88 -1.54 5.88 -1.31
N LEU A 89 -1.10 6.07 -2.54
CA LEU A 89 0.05 5.40 -3.12
C LEU A 89 1.32 6.22 -2.86
N LEU A 90 2.26 5.64 -2.13
CA LEU A 90 3.63 6.12 -2.07
C LEU A 90 4.33 5.82 -3.39
N VAL A 91 4.73 6.86 -4.11
CA VAL A 91 5.42 6.76 -5.40
C VAL A 91 6.92 6.89 -5.20
N TRP A 92 7.35 7.75 -4.28
CA TRP A 92 8.75 7.95 -3.96
C TRP A 92 8.95 8.20 -2.46
N GLY A 93 10.03 7.70 -1.89
CA GLY A 93 10.41 7.96 -0.50
C GLY A 93 11.10 6.79 0.18
N PHE A 94 11.01 6.76 1.51
CA PHE A 94 11.70 5.77 2.33
C PHE A 94 10.71 4.96 3.15
N VAL A 95 10.71 3.63 2.98
CA VAL A 95 9.83 2.70 3.71
C VAL A 95 10.65 1.91 4.72
N ASN A 96 10.17 1.84 5.96
CA ASN A 96 10.78 1.04 7.01
C ASN A 96 10.16 -0.36 7.04
N GLU A 97 10.90 -1.37 6.60
CA GLU A 97 10.44 -2.76 6.59
C GLU A 97 10.09 -3.28 8.00
N LEU A 98 10.71 -2.74 9.06
CA LEU A 98 10.41 -3.14 10.44
C LEU A 98 9.06 -2.63 10.93
N ARG A 99 8.51 -1.60 10.28
CA ARG A 99 7.19 -1.03 10.62
C ARG A 99 6.07 -1.67 9.81
N LEU A 100 6.38 -2.52 8.84
CA LEU A 100 5.37 -3.24 8.06
C LEU A 100 4.64 -4.28 8.92
N ASP A 101 3.43 -4.63 8.52
CA ASP A 101 2.77 -5.79 9.11
C ASP A 101 3.50 -7.08 8.74
N LYS A 102 3.44 -8.11 9.60
CA LYS A 102 4.08 -9.41 9.32
C LYS A 102 3.47 -10.09 8.10
N GLU A 103 2.22 -9.75 7.79
CA GLU A 103 1.50 -10.24 6.62
C GLU A 103 1.97 -9.56 5.32
N VAL A 104 2.61 -8.39 5.42
CA VAL A 104 3.09 -7.64 4.25
C VAL A 104 4.50 -8.09 3.90
N THR A 105 4.64 -8.73 2.73
CA THR A 105 5.92 -9.18 2.21
C THR A 105 6.34 -8.36 1.00
N ILE A 106 7.52 -7.73 1.06
CA ILE A 106 8.16 -7.05 -0.07
C ILE A 106 9.19 -8.02 -0.68
N ASN A 107 8.87 -8.60 -1.85
CA ASN A 107 9.79 -9.52 -2.52
C ASN A 107 10.95 -8.76 -3.22
N GLY A 108 11.95 -9.49 -3.71
CA GLY A 108 13.09 -8.93 -4.44
C GLY A 108 12.72 -8.23 -5.76
N ALA A 109 11.78 -8.77 -6.53
CA ALA A 109 11.31 -8.17 -7.78
C ALA A 109 10.69 -6.77 -7.56
N VAL A 110 9.87 -6.63 -6.50
CA VAL A 110 9.29 -5.35 -6.08
C VAL A 110 10.39 -4.35 -5.69
N LYS A 111 11.41 -4.80 -4.96
CA LYS A 111 12.56 -3.93 -4.60
C LYS A 111 13.33 -3.48 -5.84
N THR A 112 13.52 -4.36 -6.82
CA THR A 112 14.18 -4.02 -8.09
C THR A 112 13.36 -3.04 -8.91
N ALA A 113 12.04 -3.27 -9.04
CA ALA A 113 11.16 -2.39 -9.81
C ALA A 113 10.98 -1.00 -9.18
N LEU A 114 11.05 -0.92 -7.85
CA LEU A 114 11.01 0.34 -7.11
C LEU A 114 12.40 0.94 -6.86
N ALA A 115 13.47 0.33 -7.38
CA ALA A 115 14.83 0.84 -7.21
C ALA A 115 14.94 2.27 -7.79
N GLY A 116 15.44 3.20 -6.98
CA GLY A 116 15.51 4.63 -7.33
C GLY A 116 14.22 5.44 -7.06
N LYS A 117 13.10 4.76 -6.79
CA LYS A 117 11.84 5.41 -6.37
C LYS A 117 11.61 5.27 -4.87
N ILE A 118 11.57 4.03 -4.37
CA ILE A 118 11.33 3.74 -2.97
C ILE A 118 12.54 3.00 -2.41
N THR A 119 13.11 3.59 -1.35
CA THR A 119 14.20 2.95 -0.62
C THR A 119 13.63 2.20 0.58
N PHE A 120 13.74 0.88 0.55
CA PHE A 120 13.40 0.03 1.68
C PHE A 120 14.59 -0.04 2.64
N LEU A 121 14.34 0.25 3.91
CA LEU A 121 15.37 0.25 4.94
C LEU A 121 14.88 -0.45 6.20
N LYS A 122 15.85 -0.96 6.98
CA LYS A 122 15.62 -1.56 8.29
C LYS A 122 16.35 -0.70 9.32
N ARG A 123 15.66 0.27 9.92
CA ARG A 123 16.21 1.15 10.97
C ARG A 123 15.23 1.32 12.10
N ASN A 124 15.74 1.44 13.32
CA ASN A 124 15.00 1.64 14.57
C ASN A 124 13.88 0.59 14.80
N LYS A 125 14.20 -0.44 15.59
CA LYS A 125 13.22 -1.35 16.18
C LYS A 125 12.30 -0.62 17.15
#